data_AF-A0A1W9RSI7-F1
#
_entry.id   AF-A0A1W9RSI7-F1
#
_cell.length_a   1.000
_cell.length_b   1.000
_cell.length_c   1.000
_cell.angle_alpha   90.00
_cell.angle_beta   90.00
_cell.angle_gamma   90.00
#
_symmetry.space_group_name_H-M   'P 1'
#
loop_
_entity.id
_entity.type
_entity.pdbx_description
1 polymer ?
#
loop_
_entity_poly.entity_id
_entity_poly.type
_entity_poly.pdbx_seq_one_letter_code
_entity_poly.pdbx_strand_id
1 'polypeptide(L)'
;MKSLGIALHGNFEIDHRVPHSNADGSFGDQRPTEIQLKNAARIVTLWCYLFKIPLDFTNSILPHNHFTGKSCPGSNFPYSEFQKWIEFFDEQWQKSEFIREKLAEFKLKPYLYVEHDGEVHP
;
A
#
# COMPACT_ATOMS: atom_id res chain seq x y z
N MET A 1 -9.13 -7.84 13.77
CA MET A 1 -8.19 -7.55 12.68
C MET A 1 -7.91 -6.05 12.66
N LYS A 2 -6.65 -5.61 12.70
CA LYS A 2 -6.27 -4.19 12.56
C LYS A 2 -5.54 -4.05 11.22
N SER A 3 -5.94 -3.09 10.40
CA SER A 3 -5.37 -2.86 9.06
C SER A 3 -5.24 -1.37 8.77
N LEU A 4 -4.26 -0.99 7.95
CA LEU A 4 -4.19 0.34 7.35
C LEU A 4 -4.81 0.28 5.94
N GLY A 5 -5.88 1.03 5.72
CA GLY A 5 -6.45 1.21 4.39
C GLY A 5 -5.79 2.38 3.67
N ILE A 6 -5.25 2.14 2.47
CA ILE A 6 -4.70 3.18 1.60
C ILE A 6 -5.61 3.31 0.39
N ALA A 7 -6.16 4.51 0.19
CA ALA A 7 -6.99 4.83 -0.96
C ALA A 7 -6.22 5.75 -1.91
N LEU A 8 -6.22 5.41 -3.20
CA LEU A 8 -5.72 6.31 -4.25
C LEU A 8 -6.90 7.03 -4.89
N HIS A 9 -6.72 8.31 -5.15
CA HIS A 9 -7.74 9.14 -5.80
C HIS A 9 -7.88 8.75 -7.27
N GLY A 10 -9.07 8.26 -7.65
CA GLY A 10 -9.43 7.91 -9.02
C GLY A 10 -10.45 6.76 -9.09
N ASN A 11 -10.94 6.48 -10.29
CA ASN A 11 -11.75 5.31 -10.60
C ASN A 11 -11.02 4.47 -11.65
N PHE A 12 -10.39 3.37 -11.20
CA PHE A 12 -9.54 2.52 -12.02
C PHE A 12 -10.24 1.25 -12.50
N GLU A 13 -11.57 1.17 -12.33
CA GLU A 13 -12.37 0.09 -12.90
C GLU A 13 -12.74 0.47 -14.34
N ILE A 14 -12.26 -0.27 -15.34
CA ILE A 14 -12.50 0.04 -16.76
C ILE A 14 -13.41 -0.96 -17.47
N ASP A 15 -13.86 -2.02 -16.78
CA ASP A 15 -14.82 -2.97 -17.34
C ASP A 15 -16.21 -2.32 -17.43
N HIS A 16 -16.66 -2.04 -18.66
CA HIS A 16 -17.97 -1.45 -18.94
C HIS A 16 -19.15 -2.26 -18.39
N ARG A 17 -18.94 -3.53 -18.02
CA ARG A 17 -19.97 -4.39 -17.41
C ARG A 17 -20.13 -4.13 -15.90
N VAL A 18 -19.14 -3.49 -15.26
CA VAL A 18 -19.21 -3.13 -13.84
C VAL A 18 -19.96 -1.80 -13.70
N PRO A 19 -21.01 -1.72 -12.86
CA PRO A 19 -21.73 -0.47 -12.63
C PRO A 19 -20.80 0.66 -12.16
N HIS A 20 -20.97 1.85 -12.74
CA HIS A 20 -20.14 3.03 -12.46
C HIS A 20 -18.64 2.85 -12.75
N SER A 21 -18.28 1.97 -13.69
CA SER A 21 -16.92 1.90 -14.20
C SER A 21 -16.54 3.17 -14.97
N ASN A 22 -15.24 3.43 -15.02
CA ASN A 22 -14.61 4.51 -15.76
C ASN A 22 -14.14 4.03 -17.14
N ALA A 23 -14.96 3.27 -17.86
CA ALA A 23 -14.58 2.70 -19.16
C ALA A 23 -14.28 3.77 -20.23
N ASP A 24 -14.91 4.95 -20.13
CA ASP A 24 -14.77 6.07 -21.06
C ASP A 24 -13.87 7.21 -20.56
N GLY A 25 -13.34 7.11 -19.33
CA GLY A 25 -12.49 8.14 -18.72
C GLY A 25 -13.25 9.33 -18.12
N SER A 26 -14.60 9.29 -18.09
CA SER A 26 -15.43 10.38 -17.58
C SER A 26 -15.26 10.66 -16.07
N PHE A 27 -14.71 9.69 -15.31
CA PHE A 27 -14.42 9.83 -13.87
C PHE A 27 -12.95 10.17 -13.56
N GLY A 28 -12.21 10.67 -14.55
CA GLY A 28 -10.80 11.04 -14.43
C GLY A 28 -9.85 9.92 -14.84
N ASP A 29 -8.63 9.92 -14.29
CA ASP A 29 -7.59 8.96 -14.67
C ASP A 29 -8.05 7.51 -14.46
N GLN A 30 -7.99 6.72 -15.52
CA GLN A 30 -8.35 5.29 -15.52
C GLN A 30 -7.29 4.40 -14.85
N ARG A 31 -6.14 4.98 -14.49
CA ARG A 31 -5.01 4.32 -13.84
C ARG A 31 -4.41 5.28 -12.81
N PRO A 32 -3.93 4.80 -11.65
CA PRO A 32 -3.21 5.68 -10.74
C PRO A 32 -1.99 6.30 -11.42
N THR A 33 -1.74 7.58 -11.13
CA THR A 33 -0.52 8.24 -11.59
C THR A 33 0.73 7.58 -10.97
N GLU A 34 1.87 7.70 -11.64
CA GLU A 34 3.14 7.17 -11.13
C GLU A 34 3.48 7.74 -9.74
N ILE A 35 3.18 9.02 -9.51
CA ILE A 35 3.40 9.69 -8.22
C ILE A 35 2.51 9.07 -7.14
N GLN A 36 1.23 8.81 -7.43
CA GLN A 36 0.33 8.14 -6.48
C GLN A 36 0.84 6.72 -6.15
N LEU A 37 1.25 5.94 -7.15
CA LEU A 37 1.79 4.60 -6.95
C LEU A 37 3.03 4.62 -6.07
N LYS A 38 4.01 5.47 -6.39
CA LYS A 38 5.26 5.59 -5.64
C LYS A 38 5.03 6.07 -4.22
N ASN A 39 4.17 7.06 -4.01
CA ASN A 39 3.90 7.57 -2.67
C ASN A 39 3.15 6.57 -1.81
N ALA A 40 2.16 5.87 -2.36
CA ALA A 40 1.48 4.80 -1.67
C ALA A 40 2.42 3.64 -1.36
N ALA A 41 3.31 3.28 -2.29
CA ALA A 41 4.31 2.24 -2.07
C ALA A 41 5.24 2.60 -0.90
N ARG A 42 5.73 3.85 -0.82
CA ARG A 42 6.51 4.32 0.35
C ARG A 42 5.74 4.21 1.65
N ILE A 43 4.45 4.54 1.67
CA ILE A 43 3.62 4.42 2.88
C ILE A 43 3.47 2.95 3.27
N VAL A 44 3.23 2.04 2.32
CA VAL A 44 3.17 0.59 2.59
C VAL A 44 4.49 0.09 3.15
N THR A 45 5.62 0.42 2.50
CA THR A 45 6.96 0.04 2.98
C THR A 45 7.22 0.56 4.39
N LEU A 46 6.87 1.83 4.67
CA LEU A 46 7.02 2.42 6.01
C LEU A 46 6.16 1.70 7.05
N TRP A 47 4.89 1.42 6.72
CA TRP A 47 3.99 0.73 7.63
C TRP A 47 4.49 -0.68 7.94
N CYS A 48 4.95 -1.41 6.91
CA CYS A 48 5.51 -2.74 7.07
C CYS A 48 6.77 -2.72 7.95
N TYR A 49 7.65 -1.75 7.74
CA TYR A 49 8.84 -1.54 8.56
C TYR A 49 8.48 -1.28 10.03
N LEU A 50 7.58 -0.32 10.30
CA LEU A 50 7.23 0.07 11.66
C LEU A 50 6.63 -1.10 12.46
N PHE A 51 5.70 -1.83 11.85
CA PHE A 51 4.95 -2.89 12.52
C PHE A 51 5.50 -4.30 12.28
N LYS A 52 6.69 -4.41 11.68
CA LYS A 52 7.35 -5.69 11.33
C LYS A 52 6.43 -6.63 10.53
N ILE A 53 5.62 -6.07 9.63
CA ILE A 53 4.74 -6.83 8.75
C ILE A 53 5.58 -7.34 7.58
N PRO A 54 5.53 -8.64 7.24
CA PRO A 54 6.27 -9.16 6.10
C PRO A 54 5.73 -8.57 4.79
N LEU A 55 6.62 -8.33 3.82
CA LEU A 55 6.25 -7.96 2.45
C LEU A 55 5.66 -9.16 1.71
N ASP A 56 4.45 -9.53 2.09
CA ASP A 56 3.70 -10.66 1.56
C ASP A 56 2.42 -10.14 0.88
N PHE A 57 2.41 -10.21 -0.45
CA PHE A 57 1.30 -9.77 -1.31
C PHE A 57 0.15 -10.78 -1.40
N THR A 58 0.25 -11.89 -0.67
CA THR A 58 -0.80 -12.93 -0.56
C THR A 58 -1.55 -12.83 0.76
N ASN A 59 -0.87 -12.45 1.85
CA ASN A 59 -1.46 -12.49 3.20
C ASN A 59 -1.50 -11.13 3.91
N SER A 60 -0.54 -10.23 3.64
CA SER A 60 -0.34 -9.01 4.44
C SER A 60 -0.65 -7.72 3.69
N ILE A 61 -0.34 -7.69 2.39
CA ILE A 61 -0.57 -6.54 1.51
C ILE A 61 -1.61 -6.98 0.48
N LEU A 62 -2.88 -6.69 0.77
CA LEU A 62 -4.00 -7.23 0.01
C LEU A 62 -4.89 -6.13 -0.55
N PRO A 63 -5.42 -6.29 -1.77
CA PRO A 63 -6.41 -5.37 -2.31
C PRO A 63 -7.73 -5.46 -1.58
N HIS A 64 -8.52 -4.38 -1.67
CA HIS A 64 -9.81 -4.30 -1.01
C HIS A 64 -10.82 -5.35 -1.52
N ASN A 65 -10.73 -5.75 -2.79
CA ASN A 65 -11.55 -6.81 -3.38
C ASN A 65 -11.27 -8.22 -2.84
N HIS A 66 -10.14 -8.46 -2.16
CA HIS A 66 -9.90 -9.73 -1.48
C HIS A 66 -10.78 -9.92 -0.24
N PHE A 67 -11.27 -8.83 0.35
CA PHE A 67 -12.10 -8.87 1.55
C PHE A 67 -13.55 -8.44 1.29
N THR A 68 -13.85 -7.99 0.08
CA THR A 68 -15.16 -7.44 -0.28
C THR A 68 -15.58 -7.89 -1.66
N GLY A 69 -16.89 -8.04 -1.89
CA GLY A 69 -17.44 -8.26 -3.23
C GLY A 69 -17.41 -7.03 -4.15
N LYS A 70 -16.48 -6.08 -3.92
CA LYS A 70 -16.34 -4.83 -4.68
C LYS A 70 -15.19 -4.94 -5.68
N SER A 71 -15.21 -4.13 -6.74
CA SER A 71 -14.16 -4.09 -7.77
C SER A 71 -12.87 -3.39 -7.33
N CYS A 72 -12.91 -2.58 -6.26
CA CYS A 72 -11.77 -1.80 -5.75
C CYS A 72 -10.53 -2.69 -5.44
N PRO A 73 -9.31 -2.33 -5.89
CA PRO A 73 -8.89 -1.03 -6.44
C PRO A 73 -9.17 -0.81 -7.94
N GLY A 74 -9.91 -1.69 -8.61
CA GLY A 74 -10.27 -1.57 -10.02
C GLY A 74 -9.46 -2.48 -10.92
N SER A 75 -10.06 -2.95 -12.01
CA SER A 75 -9.44 -3.85 -12.99
C SER A 75 -8.17 -3.30 -13.65
N ASN A 76 -7.99 -1.97 -13.73
CA ASN A 76 -6.81 -1.33 -14.32
C ASN A 76 -5.75 -0.91 -13.29
N PHE A 77 -5.92 -1.29 -12.02
CA PHE A 77 -4.91 -1.05 -10.99
C PHE A 77 -3.64 -1.88 -11.28
N PRO A 78 -2.43 -1.29 -11.24
CA PRO A 78 -1.22 -1.99 -11.63
C PRO A 78 -0.52 -2.71 -10.48
N TYR A 79 -1.09 -3.86 -10.10
CA TYR A 79 -0.59 -4.69 -9.00
C TYR A 79 0.91 -4.99 -9.08
N SER A 80 1.38 -5.52 -10.21
CA SER A 80 2.78 -5.91 -10.37
C SER A 80 3.75 -4.72 -10.33
N GLU A 81 3.32 -3.55 -10.81
CA GLU A 81 4.13 -2.33 -10.72
C GLU A 81 4.18 -1.82 -9.27
N PHE A 82 3.02 -1.81 -8.61
CA PHE A 82 2.92 -1.40 -7.21
C PHE A 82 3.77 -2.26 -6.29
N GLN A 83 3.74 -3.59 -6.47
CA GLN A 83 4.61 -4.54 -5.78
C GLN A 83 6.09 -4.20 -6.00
N LYS A 84 6.53 -4.00 -7.25
CA LYS A 84 7.92 -3.65 -7.57
C LYS A 84 8.38 -2.37 -6.88
N TRP A 85 7.51 -1.36 -6.78
CA TRP A 85 7.84 -0.12 -6.06
C TRP A 85 8.02 -0.35 -4.56
N ILE A 86 7.18 -1.18 -3.94
CA ILE A 86 7.29 -1.51 -2.50
C ILE A 86 8.60 -2.25 -2.23
N GLU A 87 8.90 -3.29 -3.01
CA GLU A 87 10.14 -4.06 -2.92
C GLU A 87 11.37 -3.18 -3.15
N PHE A 88 11.33 -2.32 -4.17
CA PHE A 88 12.40 -1.36 -4.44
C PHE A 88 12.66 -0.44 -3.24
N PHE A 89 11.62 0.17 -2.66
CA PHE A 89 11.82 1.06 -1.51
C PHE A 89 12.35 0.32 -0.29
N ASP A 90 11.86 -0.88 0.00
CA ASP A 90 12.39 -1.69 1.09
C ASP A 90 13.88 -1.98 0.89
N GLU A 91 14.25 -2.49 -0.28
CA GLU A 91 15.65 -2.79 -0.61
C GLU A 91 16.56 -1.56 -0.48
N GLN A 92 16.12 -0.41 -1.01
CA GLN A 92 16.89 0.84 -0.90
C GLN A 92 17.04 1.30 0.55
N TRP A 93 16.00 1.14 1.37
CA TRP A 93 16.03 1.53 2.77
C TRP A 93 16.93 0.61 3.59
N GLN A 94 16.91 -0.70 3.34
CA GLN A 94 17.80 -1.64 4.03
C GLN A 94 19.28 -1.40 3.73
N LYS A 95 19.59 -0.95 2.50
CA LYS A 95 20.96 -0.66 2.06
C LYS A 95 21.50 0.69 2.53
N SER A 96 20.63 1.60 2.96
CA SER A 96 21.02 2.95 3.36
C SER A 96 21.04 3.11 4.87
N GLU A 97 22.24 3.18 5.45
CA GLU A 97 22.41 3.43 6.88
C GLU A 97 21.69 4.70 7.34
N PHE A 98 21.85 5.79 6.59
CA PHE A 98 21.14 7.05 6.83
C PHE A 98 19.62 6.88 6.88
N ILE A 99 19.01 6.13 5.94
CA ILE A 99 17.56 5.92 5.97
C ILE A 99 17.17 5.06 7.18
N ARG A 100 17.92 4.01 7.50
CA ARG A 100 17.64 3.17 8.67
C ARG A 100 17.68 3.97 9.97
N GLU A 101 18.66 4.85 10.14
CA GLU A 101 18.73 5.78 11.28
C GLU A 101 17.50 6.69 11.34
N LYS A 102 17.11 7.29 10.21
CA LYS A 102 15.93 8.16 10.15
C LYS A 102 14.63 7.42 10.42
N LEU A 103 14.50 6.17 9.98
CA LEU A 103 13.36 5.32 10.30
C LEU A 103 13.33 4.95 11.79
N ALA A 104 14.49 4.69 12.40
CA ALA A 104 14.59 4.45 13.84
C ALA A 104 14.19 5.70 14.64
N GLU A 105 14.65 6.89 14.26
CA GLU A 105 14.21 8.17 14.84
C GLU A 105 12.71 8.38 14.65
N PHE A 106 12.17 8.09 13.46
CA PHE A 106 10.75 8.27 13.14
C PHE A 106 9.86 7.39 14.03
N LYS A 107 10.29 6.16 14.32
CA LYS A 107 9.60 5.21 15.22
C LYS A 107 9.41 5.77 16.63
N LEU A 108 10.30 6.66 17.09
CA LEU A 108 10.24 7.26 18.43
C LEU A 108 9.30 8.47 18.52
N LYS A 109 8.74 8.94 17.40
CA LYS A 109 7.80 10.07 17.42
C LYS A 109 6.48 9.66 18.08
N PRO A 110 5.91 10.53 18.94
CA PRO A 110 4.69 10.21 19.66
C PRO A 110 3.53 9.95 18.71
N TYR A 111 2.65 9.01 19.09
CA TYR A 111 1.43 8.61 18.37
C TYR A 111 1.63 7.96 17.00
N LEU A 112 2.88 7.72 16.55
CA LEU A 112 3.14 7.06 15.27
C LEU A 112 3.27 5.55 15.39
N TYR A 113 3.92 5.09 16.45
CA TYR A 113 4.15 3.68 16.72
C TYR A 113 4.03 3.41 18.21
N VAL A 114 3.38 2.31 18.55
CA VAL A 114 3.28 1.82 19.93
C VAL A 114 4.03 0.49 19.96
N GLU A 115 5.08 0.41 20.79
CA GLU A 115 5.66 -0.91 21.10
C GLU A 115 4.58 -1.72 21.80
N HIS A 116 4.11 -2.76 21.12
CA HIS A 116 3.33 -3.79 21.80
C HIS A 116 4.33 -4.60 22.62
N ASP A 117 4.37 -4.32 23.92
CA ASP A 117 5.09 -5.14 24.89
C ASP A 117 4.62 -6.60 24.76
N GLY A 118 5.49 -7.46 24.21
CA GLY A 118 5.56 -8.87 24.57
C GLY A 118 4.49 -9.86 24.12
N GLU A 119 3.37 -9.49 23.49
CA GLU A 119 2.36 -10.48 23.09
C GLU A 119 2.44 -10.87 21.61
N VAL A 120 3.18 -11.95 21.36
CA VAL A 120 2.99 -12.79 20.17
C VAL A 120 1.63 -13.47 20.32
N HIS A 121 0.62 -13.02 19.58
CA HIS A 121 -0.61 -13.79 19.40
C HIS A 121 -0.65 -14.38 17.99
N PRO A 122 -1.04 -15.66 17.87
CA PRO A 122 -1.01 -16.45 16.64
C PRO A 122 -1.94 -15.94 15.53
#